data_AF-A0A9D1MHH1-F1
#
_entry.id   AF-A0A9D1MHH1-F1
#
_cell.length_a   1.000
_cell.length_b   1.000
_cell.length_c   1.000
_cell.angle_alpha   90.00
_cell.angle_beta   90.00
_cell.angle_gamma   90.00
#
_symmetry.space_group_name_H-M   'P 1'
#
loop_
_entity.id
_entity.type
_entity.pdbx_description
1 polymer ?
#
loop_
_entity_poly.entity_id
_entity_poly.type
_entity_poly.pdbx_seq_one_letter_code
_entity_poly.pdbx_strand_id
1 'polypeptide(L)'
;MKEHDPVKALKNDVGITAALAVRGIKIFLADKMGVFFSLLAPIIILMLYLLFLGDIQIDALKAQLEGIPYDEKTVSAIVDGWMIAGVMAVSCITVTFTSQNVLVKDRENGTLADFLAAPVKRGVIAASYMIFNIIVSAIICLAVLCLAFIYLAITGWYLTAADVFAA
;
A
#
# COMPACT_ATOMS: atom_id res chain seq x y z
N MET A 1 -8.76 45.02 17.31
CA MET A 1 -8.88 43.56 17.45
C MET A 1 -9.44 43.01 16.16
N LYS A 2 -8.63 42.39 15.30
CA LYS A 2 -9.16 41.72 14.10
C LYS A 2 -9.88 40.46 14.57
N GLU A 3 -11.16 40.38 14.25
CA GLU A 3 -12.03 39.25 14.50
C GLU A 3 -11.35 37.96 13.99
N HIS A 4 -10.99 37.09 14.93
CA HIS A 4 -10.30 35.85 14.66
C HIS A 4 -11.34 34.84 14.16
N ASP A 5 -11.82 35.03 12.93
CA ASP A 5 -12.83 34.19 12.31
C ASP A 5 -12.35 32.71 12.31
N PRO A 6 -12.98 31.84 13.12
CA PRO A 6 -12.54 30.46 13.28
C PRO A 6 -12.67 29.68 11.97
N VAL A 7 -13.60 30.06 11.08
CA VAL A 7 -13.83 29.39 9.80
C VAL A 7 -12.69 29.69 8.82
N LYS A 8 -12.17 30.92 8.84
CA LYS A 8 -11.06 31.34 7.98
C LYS A 8 -9.73 30.73 8.39
N ALA A 9 -9.51 30.56 9.70
CA ALA A 9 -8.37 29.84 10.25
C ALA A 9 -8.41 28.34 9.87
N LEU A 10 -9.59 27.71 9.95
CA LEU A 10 -9.79 26.31 9.59
C LEU A 10 -9.54 26.03 8.10
N LYS A 11 -10.02 26.91 7.21
CA LYS A 11 -9.74 26.82 5.76
C LYS A 11 -8.25 26.92 5.46
N ASN A 12 -7.52 27.75 6.21
CA ASN A 12 -6.08 27.89 6.05
C ASN A 12 -5.33 26.65 6.55
N ASP A 13 -5.73 26.10 7.70
CA ASP A 13 -5.16 24.87 8.28
C ASP A 13 -5.33 23.66 7.34
N VAL A 14 -6.50 23.51 6.70
CA VAL A 14 -6.74 22.44 5.71
C VAL A 14 -5.85 22.62 4.47
N GLY A 15 -5.71 23.85 3.98
CA GLY A 15 -4.82 24.16 2.85
C GLY A 15 -3.35 23.83 3.15
N ILE A 16 -2.87 24.17 4.35
CA ILE A 16 -1.51 23.84 4.80
C ILE A 16 -1.32 22.33 4.91
N THR A 17 -2.30 21.60 5.47
CA THR A 17 -2.27 20.14 5.57
C THR A 17 -2.10 19.50 4.20
N ALA A 18 -2.90 19.93 3.21
CA ALA A 18 -2.84 19.41 1.86
C ALA A 18 -1.50 19.72 1.18
N ALA A 19 -0.98 20.95 1.34
CA ALA A 19 0.31 21.34 0.78
C ALA A 19 1.47 20.49 1.34
N LEU A 20 1.49 20.27 2.65
CA LEU A 20 2.48 19.41 3.32
C LEU A 20 2.33 17.94 2.91
N ALA A 21 1.10 17.44 2.76
CA ALA A 21 0.85 16.09 2.29
C ALA A 21 1.38 15.89 0.85
N VAL A 22 1.09 16.83 -0.06
CA VAL A 22 1.62 16.81 -1.44
C VAL A 22 3.14 16.89 -1.47
N ARG A 23 3.76 17.66 -0.57
CA ARG A 23 5.23 17.66 -0.39
C ARG A 23 5.73 16.26 -0.06
N GLY A 24 5.13 15.59 0.93
CA GLY A 24 5.48 14.23 1.30
C GLY A 24 5.38 13.28 0.11
N ILE A 25 4.28 13.32 -0.63
CA ILE A 25 4.04 12.47 -1.82
C ILE A 25 5.17 12.64 -2.84
N LYS A 26 5.53 13.89 -3.15
CA LYS A 26 6.59 14.20 -4.12
C LYS A 26 7.96 13.71 -3.65
N ILE A 27 8.29 13.89 -2.37
CA ILE A 27 9.57 13.44 -1.81
C ILE A 27 9.68 11.92 -1.89
N PHE A 28 8.62 11.21 -1.51
CA PHE A 28 8.61 9.75 -1.57
C PHE A 28 8.72 9.24 -3.02
N LEU A 29 7.93 9.79 -3.95
CA LEU A 29 7.97 9.36 -5.36
C LEU A 29 9.29 9.75 -6.06
N ALA A 30 9.98 10.79 -5.60
CA ALA A 30 11.31 11.15 -6.09
C ALA A 30 12.40 10.17 -5.59
N ASP A 31 12.19 9.53 -4.44
CA ASP A 31 13.10 8.53 -3.87
C ASP A 31 12.90 7.16 -4.55
N LYS A 32 13.45 7.01 -5.77
CA LYS A 32 13.34 5.79 -6.57
C LYS A 32 13.76 4.52 -5.81
N MET A 33 14.80 4.64 -4.97
CA MET A 33 15.26 3.53 -4.14
C MET A 33 14.22 3.20 -3.06
N GLY A 34 13.69 4.21 -2.37
CA GLY A 34 12.61 4.04 -1.39
C GLY A 34 11.37 3.37 -1.99
N VAL A 35 10.95 3.79 -3.18
CA VAL A 35 9.83 3.15 -3.90
C VAL A 35 10.15 1.70 -4.26
N PHE A 36 11.34 1.41 -4.78
CA PHE A 36 11.73 0.02 -5.09
C PHE A 36 11.76 -0.87 -3.85
N PHE A 37 12.34 -0.40 -2.74
CA PHE A 37 12.39 -1.16 -1.48
C PHE A 37 11.00 -1.39 -0.88
N SER A 38 10.03 -0.50 -1.14
CA SER A 38 8.64 -0.70 -0.71
C SER A 38 7.97 -1.91 -1.39
N LEU A 39 8.44 -2.27 -2.58
CA LEU A 39 7.95 -3.39 -3.38
C LEU A 39 8.78 -4.68 -3.22
N LEU A 40 9.92 -4.61 -2.52
CA LEU A 40 10.84 -5.74 -2.40
C LEU A 40 10.19 -6.93 -1.70
N ALA A 41 9.47 -6.70 -0.60
CA ALA A 41 8.76 -7.75 0.13
C ALA A 41 7.69 -8.46 -0.73
N PRO A 42 6.73 -7.77 -1.38
CA PRO A 42 5.76 -8.45 -2.24
C PRO A 42 6.39 -9.14 -3.45
N ILE A 43 7.48 -8.60 -4.02
CA ILE A 43 8.21 -9.26 -5.11
C ILE A 43 8.82 -10.58 -4.64
N ILE A 44 9.42 -10.63 -3.46
CA ILE A 44 9.99 -11.87 -2.90
C ILE A 44 8.89 -12.91 -2.70
N ILE A 45 7.74 -12.52 -2.16
CA ILE A 45 6.62 -13.45 -1.95
C ILE A 45 6.12 -14.03 -3.27
N LEU A 46 5.93 -13.19 -4.30
CA LEU A 46 5.54 -13.65 -5.63
C LEU A 46 6.58 -14.59 -6.24
N MET A 47 7.86 -14.30 -6.07
CA MET A 47 8.94 -15.16 -6.56
C MET A 47 8.94 -16.53 -5.85
N LEU A 48 8.77 -16.55 -4.54
CA LEU A 48 8.67 -17.81 -3.78
C LEU A 48 7.44 -18.62 -4.17
N TYR A 49 6.31 -17.95 -4.45
CA TYR A 49 5.10 -18.58 -4.99
C TYR A 49 5.37 -19.30 -6.30
N LEU A 50 5.94 -18.59 -7.26
CA LEU A 50 6.26 -19.11 -8.59
C LEU A 50 7.25 -20.28 -8.57
N LEU A 51 8.21 -20.27 -7.65
CA LEU A 51 9.28 -21.26 -7.64
C LEU A 51 8.94 -22.55 -6.89
N PHE A 52 8.15 -22.46 -5.82
CA PHE A 52 7.92 -23.60 -4.91
C PHE A 52 6.55 -23.57 -4.26
N LEU A 53 6.14 -22.41 -3.74
CA LEU A 53 5.03 -22.34 -2.80
C LEU A 53 3.67 -22.57 -3.48
N GLY A 54 3.53 -22.29 -4.78
CA GLY A 54 2.33 -22.62 -5.55
C GLY A 54 2.01 -24.12 -5.53
N ASP A 55 2.96 -24.94 -6.00
CA ASP A 55 2.79 -26.39 -6.09
C ASP A 55 2.57 -27.02 -4.70
N ILE A 56 3.35 -26.60 -3.69
CA ILE A 56 3.22 -27.09 -2.32
C ILE A 56 1.82 -26.81 -1.76
N GLN A 57 1.27 -25.62 -2.01
CA GLN A 57 -0.03 -25.23 -1.49
C GLN A 57 -1.18 -25.92 -2.22
N ILE A 58 -1.03 -26.16 -3.54
CA ILE A 58 -2.00 -26.95 -4.32
C ILE A 58 -2.01 -28.40 -3.81
N ASP A 59 -0.85 -29.03 -3.64
CA ASP A 59 -0.75 -30.40 -3.17
C ASP A 59 -1.28 -30.54 -1.73
N ALA A 60 -0.99 -29.58 -0.86
CA ALA A 60 -1.52 -29.53 0.50
C ALA A 60 -3.06 -29.42 0.51
N LEU A 61 -3.63 -28.62 -0.39
CA LEU A 61 -5.09 -28.48 -0.49
C LEU A 61 -5.74 -29.74 -1.09
N LYS A 62 -5.11 -30.36 -2.10
CA LYS A 62 -5.58 -31.65 -2.68
C LYS A 62 -5.61 -32.76 -1.62
N ALA A 63 -4.57 -32.86 -0.79
CA ALA A 63 -4.50 -33.84 0.29
C ALA A 63 -5.61 -33.65 1.35
N GLN A 64 -6.03 -32.40 1.61
CA GLN A 64 -7.14 -32.12 2.53
C GLN A 64 -8.52 -32.41 1.93
N LEU A 65 -8.64 -32.43 0.60
CA LEU A 65 -9.89 -32.67 -0.13
C LEU A 65 -10.06 -34.13 -0.58
N GLU A 66 -9.21 -35.04 -0.11
CA GLU A 66 -9.33 -36.47 -0.41
C GLU A 66 -10.74 -37.00 -0.07
N GLY A 67 -11.43 -37.53 -1.09
CA GLY A 67 -12.79 -38.07 -0.96
C GLY A 67 -13.93 -37.12 -1.35
N ILE A 68 -13.63 -35.85 -1.69
CA ILE A 68 -14.61 -34.88 -2.21
C ILE A 68 -14.38 -34.69 -3.71
N PRO A 69 -15.41 -34.74 -4.57
CA PRO A 69 -15.25 -34.38 -5.97
C PRO A 69 -14.94 -32.88 -6.09
N TYR A 70 -13.77 -32.55 -6.61
CA TYR A 70 -13.35 -31.17 -6.87
C TYR A 70 -12.90 -30.99 -8.32
N ASP A 71 -13.03 -29.77 -8.82
CA ASP A 71 -12.44 -29.34 -10.08
C ASP A 71 -11.04 -28.79 -9.83
N GLU A 72 -10.04 -29.28 -10.57
CA GLU A 72 -8.62 -28.89 -10.36
C GLU A 72 -8.40 -27.39 -10.58
N LYS A 73 -9.17 -26.76 -11.47
CA LYS A 73 -9.09 -25.32 -11.72
C LYS A 73 -9.56 -24.50 -10.51
N THR A 74 -10.56 -25.00 -9.78
CA THR A 74 -11.07 -24.34 -8.58
C THR A 74 -10.05 -24.39 -7.45
N VAL A 75 -9.32 -25.50 -7.31
CA VAL A 75 -8.23 -25.65 -6.32
C VAL A 75 -7.11 -24.65 -6.60
N SER A 76 -6.65 -24.54 -7.85
CA SER A 76 -5.62 -23.55 -8.22
C SER A 76 -6.12 -22.13 -7.93
N ALA A 77 -7.35 -21.79 -8.33
CA ALA A 77 -7.90 -20.44 -8.12
C ALA A 77 -7.98 -20.06 -6.64
N ILE A 78 -8.33 -21.00 -5.74
CA ILE A 78 -8.35 -20.76 -4.30
C ILE A 78 -6.93 -20.46 -3.78
N VAL A 79 -5.93 -21.24 -4.21
CA VAL A 79 -4.54 -21.06 -3.77
C VAL A 79 -3.96 -19.77 -4.31
N ASP A 80 -4.15 -19.47 -5.60
CA ASP A 80 -3.73 -18.22 -6.22
C ASP A 80 -4.38 -17.01 -5.53
N GLY A 81 -5.68 -17.10 -5.19
CA GLY A 81 -6.41 -16.03 -4.51
C GLY A 81 -5.94 -15.79 -3.08
N TRP A 82 -5.66 -16.87 -2.34
CA TRP A 82 -5.03 -16.75 -1.03
C TRP A 82 -3.64 -16.12 -1.13
N MET A 83 -2.83 -16.50 -2.11
CA MET A 83 -1.52 -15.89 -2.32
C MET A 83 -1.63 -14.38 -2.56
N ILE A 84 -2.56 -13.93 -3.42
CA ILE A 84 -2.74 -12.49 -3.69
C ILE A 84 -3.19 -11.75 -2.44
N ALA A 85 -4.11 -12.32 -1.66
CA ALA A 85 -4.52 -11.73 -0.38
C ALA A 85 -3.31 -11.55 0.56
N GLY A 86 -2.42 -12.54 0.62
CA GLY A 86 -1.17 -12.47 1.39
C GLY A 86 -0.21 -11.39 0.87
N VAL A 87 0.01 -11.32 -0.44
CA VAL A 87 0.87 -10.30 -1.08
C VAL A 87 0.34 -8.90 -0.81
N MET A 88 -0.98 -8.70 -0.91
CA MET A 88 -1.62 -7.41 -0.63
C MET A 88 -1.48 -7.01 0.85
N ALA A 89 -1.69 -7.95 1.78
CA ALA A 89 -1.52 -7.70 3.21
C ALA A 89 -0.09 -7.27 3.56
N VAL A 90 0.91 -7.96 3.03
CA VAL A 90 2.32 -7.61 3.25
C VAL A 90 2.67 -6.28 2.59
N SER A 91 2.17 -6.01 1.38
CA SER A 91 2.40 -4.75 0.66
C SER A 91 1.90 -3.55 1.45
N CYS A 92 0.70 -3.62 2.03
CA CYS A 92 0.16 -2.55 2.87
C CYS A 92 1.09 -2.20 4.03
N ILE A 93 1.71 -3.20 4.67
CA ILE A 93 2.61 -2.99 5.81
C ILE A 93 3.94 -2.42 5.34
N THR A 94 4.59 -3.06 4.37
CA THR A 94 5.92 -2.65 3.89
C THR A 94 5.89 -1.27 3.25
N VAL A 95 4.87 -0.97 2.45
CA VAL A 95 4.73 0.36 1.83
C VAL A 95 4.54 1.44 2.88
N THR A 96 3.64 1.23 3.85
CA THR A 96 3.39 2.20 4.93
C THR A 96 4.64 2.43 5.78
N PHE A 97 5.42 1.37 6.03
CA PHE A 97 6.67 1.49 6.79
C PHE A 97 7.74 2.26 6.01
N THR A 98 7.88 1.99 4.72
CA THR A 98 8.87 2.66 3.86
C THR A 98 8.51 4.12 3.56
N SER A 99 7.24 4.46 3.40
CA SER A 99 6.78 5.85 3.23
C SER A 99 6.96 6.69 4.50
N GLN A 100 6.86 6.08 5.68
CA GLN A 100 7.14 6.75 6.96
C GLN A 100 8.60 7.19 7.11
N ASN A 101 9.55 6.65 6.33
CA ASN A 101 10.93 7.14 6.33
C ASN A 101 11.03 8.63 5.95
N VAL A 102 10.06 9.19 5.23
CA VAL A 102 10.05 10.64 4.95
C VAL A 102 9.97 11.45 6.25
N LEU A 103 9.15 11.01 7.21
CA LEU A 103 9.05 11.65 8.52
C LEU A 103 10.35 11.49 9.33
N VAL A 104 10.99 10.33 9.26
CA VAL A 104 12.27 10.07 9.94
C VAL A 104 13.37 10.95 9.36
N LYS A 105 13.50 11.01 8.03
CA LYS A 105 14.45 11.89 7.34
C LYS A 105 14.19 13.37 7.64
N ASP A 106 12.93 13.80 7.68
CA ASP A 106 12.58 15.18 8.05
C ASP A 106 12.91 15.50 9.52
N ARG A 107 12.89 14.50 10.41
CA ARG A 107 13.33 14.64 11.80
C ARG A 107 14.85 14.71 11.92
N GLU A 108 15.57 13.89 11.16
CA GLU A 108 17.04 13.88 11.13
C GLU A 108 17.62 15.16 10.52
N ASN A 109 17.02 15.66 9.44
CA ASN A 109 17.48 16.86 8.73
C ASN A 109 17.07 18.18 9.39
N GLY A 110 16.34 18.14 10.51
CA GLY A 110 15.85 19.34 11.19
C GLY A 110 14.63 20.02 10.54
N THR A 111 14.16 19.56 9.38
CA THR A 111 12.96 20.09 8.71
C THR A 111 11.73 20.11 9.64
N LEU A 112 11.59 19.08 10.48
CA LEU A 112 10.49 19.00 11.44
C LEU A 112 10.59 20.10 12.51
N ALA A 113 11.79 20.50 12.92
CA ALA A 113 11.99 21.62 13.85
C ALA A 113 11.59 22.95 13.20
N ASP A 114 11.89 23.13 11.91
CA ASP A 114 11.48 24.32 11.15
C ASP A 114 9.94 24.44 11.07
N PHE A 115 9.24 23.32 10.84
CA PHE A 115 7.77 23.32 10.85
C PHE A 115 7.19 23.66 12.23
N LEU A 116 7.87 23.26 13.31
CA LEU A 116 7.44 23.58 14.68
C LEU A 116 7.74 25.02 15.10
N ALA A 117 8.70 25.68 14.45
CA ALA A 117 9.01 27.10 14.66
C ALA A 117 8.06 28.03 13.87
N ALA A 118 7.47 27.54 12.77
CA ALA A 118 6.46 28.25 12.00
C ALA A 118 5.13 28.39 12.77
N PRO A 119 4.26 29.38 12.42
CA PRO A 119 2.95 29.56 13.05
C PRO A 119 1.93 28.50 12.57
N VAL A 120 2.28 27.21 12.65
CA VAL A 120 1.47 26.06 12.24
C VAL A 120 1.18 25.19 13.45
N LYS A 121 -0.07 24.75 13.61
CA LYS A 121 -0.47 23.88 14.72
C LYS A 121 0.21 22.50 14.59
N ARG A 122 0.67 21.93 15.71
CA ARG A 122 1.27 20.59 15.75
C ARG A 122 0.34 19.50 15.18
N GLY A 123 -0.97 19.61 15.43
CA GLY A 123 -1.97 18.69 14.90
C GLY A 123 -2.09 18.71 13.37
N VAL A 124 -1.90 19.87 12.73
CA VAL A 124 -1.92 20.03 11.27
C VAL A 124 -0.72 19.31 10.65
N ILE A 125 0.46 19.46 11.26
CA ILE A 125 1.68 18.78 10.82
C ILE A 125 1.51 17.26 10.95
N ALA A 126 1.04 16.76 12.10
CA ALA A 126 0.79 15.34 12.30
C ALA A 126 -0.24 14.76 11.32
N ALA A 127 -1.36 15.47 11.10
CA ALA A 127 -2.38 15.08 10.14
C ALA A 127 -1.84 15.03 8.71
N SER A 128 -0.96 15.97 8.33
CA SER A 128 -0.36 15.99 6.98
C SER A 128 0.48 14.75 6.69
N TYR A 129 1.28 14.28 7.66
CA TYR A 129 2.06 13.04 7.51
C TYR A 129 1.17 11.80 7.45
N MET A 130 0.07 11.77 8.21
CA MET A 130 -0.87 10.65 8.17
C MET A 130 -1.61 10.59 6.82
N ILE A 131 -2.11 11.73 6.32
CA ILE A 131 -2.81 11.82 5.03
C ILE A 131 -1.85 11.48 3.88
N PHE A 132 -0.63 12.01 3.89
CA PHE A 132 0.41 11.63 2.93
C PHE A 132 0.62 10.11 2.90
N ASN A 133 0.80 9.52 4.08
CA ASN A 133 1.09 8.10 4.20
C ASN A 133 -0.05 7.23 3.65
N ILE A 134 -1.30 7.57 3.96
CA ILE A 134 -2.49 6.87 3.44
C ILE A 134 -2.58 6.99 1.91
N ILE A 135 -2.34 8.18 1.35
CA ILE A 135 -2.43 8.39 -0.10
C ILE A 135 -1.34 7.60 -0.83
N VAL A 136 -0.10 7.66 -0.35
CA VAL A 136 1.02 6.92 -0.96
C VAL A 136 0.82 5.41 -0.85
N SER A 137 0.41 4.92 0.32
CA SER A 137 0.16 3.50 0.50
C SER A 137 -0.96 3.01 -0.40
N ALA A 138 -2.05 3.77 -0.53
CA ALA A 138 -3.13 3.45 -1.47
C ALA A 138 -2.64 3.40 -2.93
N ILE A 139 -1.86 4.39 -3.38
CA ILE A 139 -1.36 4.43 -4.76
C ILE A 139 -0.46 3.23 -5.07
N ILE A 140 0.49 2.89 -4.19
CA ILE A 140 1.39 1.77 -4.45
C ILE A 140 0.66 0.43 -4.29
N CYS A 141 -0.19 0.27 -3.28
CA CYS A 141 -0.96 -0.97 -3.13
C CYS A 141 -1.90 -1.20 -4.33
N LEU A 142 -2.47 -0.15 -4.92
CA LEU A 142 -3.20 -0.26 -6.18
C LEU A 142 -2.29 -0.70 -7.34
N ALA A 143 -1.05 -0.19 -7.41
CA ALA A 143 -0.09 -0.65 -8.41
C ALA A 143 0.29 -2.14 -8.22
N VAL A 144 0.49 -2.58 -6.97
CA VAL A 144 0.72 -4.00 -6.64
C VAL A 144 -0.49 -4.86 -7.01
N LEU A 145 -1.71 -4.38 -6.72
CA LEU A 145 -2.94 -5.08 -7.08
C LEU A 145 -3.05 -5.23 -8.60
N CYS A 146 -2.74 -4.19 -9.38
CA CYS A 146 -2.69 -4.29 -10.83
C CYS A 146 -1.66 -5.33 -11.31
N LEU A 147 -0.47 -5.38 -10.71
CA LEU A 147 0.55 -6.40 -11.03
C LEU A 147 0.06 -7.81 -10.68
N ALA A 148 -0.63 -7.97 -9.55
CA ALA A 148 -1.22 -9.25 -9.15
C ALA A 148 -2.31 -9.70 -10.14
N PHE A 149 -3.17 -8.80 -10.62
CA PHE A 149 -4.15 -9.14 -11.65
C PHE A 149 -3.54 -9.48 -13.01
N ILE A 150 -2.46 -8.80 -13.41
CA ILE A 150 -1.71 -9.16 -14.63
C ILE A 150 -1.14 -10.58 -14.49
N TYR A 151 -0.60 -10.92 -13.33
CA TYR A 151 -0.11 -12.27 -13.04
C TYR A 151 -1.23 -13.31 -13.22
N LEU A 152 -2.42 -13.07 -12.64
CA LEU A 152 -3.56 -13.97 -12.79
C LEU A 152 -4.07 -14.13 -14.23
N ALA A 153 -4.05 -13.04 -15.00
CA ALA A 153 -4.47 -13.07 -16.39
C ALA A 153 -3.56 -13.99 -17.23
N ILE A 154 -2.27 -14.06 -16.90
CA ILE A 154 -1.31 -14.93 -17.59
C ILE A 154 -1.46 -16.39 -17.16
N THR A 155 -1.74 -16.66 -15.87
CA THR A 155 -1.87 -18.03 -15.34
C THR A 155 -3.21 -18.70 -15.65
N GLY A 156 -4.15 -18.01 -16.32
CA GLY A 156 -5.39 -18.61 -16.82
C GLY A 156 -6.48 -18.71 -15.75
N TRP A 157 -6.63 -17.67 -14.94
CA TRP A 157 -7.57 -17.59 -13.83
C TRP A 157 -9.06 -17.63 -14.25
N TYR A 158 -9.92 -18.14 -13.35
CA TYR A 158 -11.36 -18.42 -13.57
C TYR A 158 -12.32 -17.21 -13.37
N LEU A 159 -12.01 -16.25 -12.49
CA LEU A 159 -12.79 -15.01 -12.32
C LEU A 159 -12.25 -13.87 -13.20
N THR A 160 -13.11 -13.31 -14.03
CA THR A 160 -12.80 -12.11 -14.79
C THR A 160 -12.60 -10.93 -13.83
N ALA A 161 -11.79 -9.91 -14.19
CA ALA A 161 -11.68 -8.70 -13.37
C ALA A 161 -13.05 -8.07 -13.03
N ALA A 162 -14.02 -8.23 -13.94
CA ALA A 162 -15.40 -7.83 -13.72
C ALA A 162 -16.08 -8.55 -12.53
N ASP A 163 -15.82 -9.84 -12.32
CA ASP A 163 -16.41 -10.62 -11.22
C ASP A 163 -15.80 -10.22 -9.86
N VAL A 164 -14.54 -9.78 -9.86
CA VAL A 164 -13.82 -9.32 -8.66
C VAL A 164 -14.27 -7.92 -8.23
N PHE A 165 -14.61 -7.03 -9.17
CA PHE A 165 -15.15 -5.70 -8.86
C PHE A 165 -16.68 -5.65 -8.72
N ALA A 166 -17.39 -6.72 -9.12
CA ALA A 166 -18.85 -6.84 -8.98
C ALA A 166 -19.31 -7.50 -7.67
N ALA A 167 -18.39 -8.07 -6.88
CA ALA A 167 -18.61 -8.58 -5.53
C ALA A 167 -18.45 -7.48 -4.48
#